data_AF-A0A7C6Z575-F1
#
_entry.id   AF-A0A7C6Z575-F1
#
_cell.length_a   1.000
_cell.length_b   1.000
_cell.length_c   1.000
_cell.angle_alpha   90.00
_cell.angle_beta   90.00
_cell.angle_gamma   90.00
#
_symmetry.space_group_name_H-M   'P 1'
#
loop_
_entity.id
_entity.type
_entity.pdbx_description
1 polymer ?
#
loop_
_entity_poly.entity_id
_entity_poly.type
_entity_poly.pdbx_seq_one_letter_code
_entity_poly.pdbx_strand_id
1 'polypeptide(L)'
;MSINETAQQLAQQIKESDEYRDFIVAKESMKADEGQYKMIRDFQMKQFEIQQAQLFQLDISQGKQQELERLYSLLSLNPAAREYLEAEFRISRMINDVQKIIGEAIIDVLPIGFDDNDQPQILA
;
A
#
# COMPACT_ATOMS: atom_id res chain seq x y z
N MET A 1 14.27 -26.75 5.82
CA MET A 1 14.27 -25.28 5.63
C MET A 1 13.89 -24.65 6.95
N SER A 2 14.68 -23.67 7.39
CA SER A 2 14.32 -22.79 8.50
C SER A 2 13.29 -21.76 8.04
N ILE A 3 12.56 -21.17 8.98
CA ILE A 3 11.60 -20.09 8.68
C ILE A 3 12.27 -18.90 7.96
N ASN A 4 13.53 -18.60 8.30
CA ASN A 4 14.31 -17.54 7.66
C ASN A 4 14.64 -17.86 6.20
N GLU A 5 14.93 -19.13 5.88
CA GLU A 5 15.13 -19.56 4.49
C GLU A 5 13.82 -19.48 3.70
N THR A 6 12.69 -19.87 4.29
CA THR A 6 11.37 -19.74 3.67
C THR A 6 11.00 -18.28 3.45
N ALA A 7 11.30 -17.38 4.39
CA ALA A 7 11.06 -15.95 4.23
C ALA A 7 11.91 -15.33 3.11
N GLN A 8 13.17 -15.77 2.96
CA GLN A 8 14.02 -15.35 1.84
C GLN A 8 13.47 -15.85 0.49
N GLN A 9 12.97 -17.09 0.44
CA GLN A 9 12.31 -17.62 -0.76
C GLN A 9 11.04 -16.86 -1.10
N LEU A 10 10.20 -16.55 -0.10
CA LEU A 10 9.01 -15.72 -0.27
C LEU A 10 9.37 -14.34 -0.84
N ALA A 11 10.40 -13.69 -0.31
CA ALA A 11 10.88 -12.41 -0.82
C ALA A 11 11.35 -12.50 -2.28
N GLN A 12 11.96 -13.62 -2.68
CA GLN A 12 12.34 -13.87 -4.07
C GLN A 12 11.11 -14.09 -4.96
N GLN A 13 10.15 -14.89 -4.51
CA GLN A 13 8.91 -15.15 -5.24
C GLN A 13 8.08 -13.88 -5.44
N ILE A 14 8.01 -13.00 -4.44
CA ILE A 14 7.37 -11.69 -4.57
C ILE A 14 8.03 -10.87 -5.68
N LYS A 15 9.37 -10.83 -5.74
CA LYS A 15 10.09 -10.08 -6.80
C LYS A 15 9.90 -10.68 -8.19
N GLU A 16 9.65 -11.99 -8.26
CA GLU A 16 9.41 -12.70 -9.51
C GLU A 16 7.94 -12.68 -9.95
N SER A 17 7.04 -12.23 -9.08
CA SER A 17 5.61 -12.15 -9.35
C SER A 17 5.30 -11.14 -10.45
N ASP A 18 4.20 -11.40 -11.17
CA ASP A 18 3.75 -10.51 -12.23
C ASP A 18 3.31 -9.16 -11.65
N GLU A 19 2.72 -9.14 -10.45
CA GLU A 19 2.34 -7.92 -9.74
C GLU A 19 3.55 -7.01 -9.45
N TYR A 20 4.68 -7.58 -9.04
CA TYR A 20 5.90 -6.82 -8.82
C TYR A 20 6.47 -6.26 -10.12
N ARG A 21 6.53 -7.10 -11.16
CA ARG A 21 7.05 -6.70 -12.48
C ARG A 21 6.20 -5.61 -13.12
N ASP A 22 4.88 -5.78 -13.11
CA ASP A 22 3.91 -4.79 -13.59
C ASP A 22 4.09 -3.45 -12.89
N PHE A 23 4.22 -3.46 -11.56
CA PHE A 23 4.41 -2.24 -10.79
C PHE A 23 5.72 -1.53 -11.14
N ILE A 24 6.82 -2.27 -11.30
CA ILE A 24 8.11 -1.67 -11.71
C ILE A 24 7.99 -1.06 -13.11
N VAL A 25 7.38 -1.74 -14.06
CA VAL A 25 7.19 -1.21 -15.43
C VAL A 25 6.34 0.05 -15.41
N ALA A 26 5.20 0.04 -14.71
CA ALA A 26 4.34 1.21 -14.60
C ALA A 26 5.04 2.38 -13.89
N LYS A 27 5.87 2.09 -12.88
CA LYS A 27 6.68 3.10 -12.18
C LYS A 27 7.73 3.75 -13.08
N GLU A 28 8.41 2.99 -13.92
CA GLU A 28 9.36 3.54 -14.89
C GLU A 28 8.65 4.37 -15.97
N SER A 29 7.49 3.92 -16.45
CA SER A 29 6.66 4.70 -17.38
C SER A 29 6.25 6.06 -16.80
N MET A 30 5.91 6.10 -15.51
CA MET A 30 5.56 7.33 -14.81
C MET A 30 6.71 8.32 -14.65
N LYS A 31 7.96 7.84 -14.60
CA LYS A 31 9.14 8.72 -14.52
C LYS A 31 9.47 9.41 -15.84
N ALA A 32 8.97 8.90 -16.96
CA ALA A 32 9.23 9.48 -18.28
C ALA A 32 8.56 10.85 -18.47
N ASP A 33 7.53 11.17 -17.67
CA ASP A 33 6.87 12.48 -17.65
C ASP A 33 7.04 13.13 -16.27
N GLU A 34 7.91 14.14 -16.19
CA GLU A 34 8.21 14.84 -14.93
C GLU A 34 7.00 15.51 -14.30
N GLY A 35 6.04 15.98 -15.11
CA GLY A 35 4.81 16.61 -14.62
C GLY A 35 3.91 15.60 -13.95
N GLN A 36 3.72 14.44 -14.57
CA GLN A 36 2.94 13.35 -14.01
C GLN A 36 3.60 12.73 -12.78
N TYR A 37 4.92 12.55 -12.81
CA TYR A 37 5.69 12.03 -11.69
C TYR A 37 5.53 12.91 -10.44
N LYS A 38 5.53 14.25 -10.61
CA LYS A 38 5.28 15.16 -9.51
C LYS A 38 3.85 15.04 -8.97
N MET A 39 2.86 14.97 -9.86
CA MET A 39 1.45 14.88 -9.47
C MET A 39 1.13 13.59 -8.71
N ILE A 40 1.69 12.45 -9.14
CA ILE A 40 1.46 11.16 -8.46
C ILE A 40 2.15 11.11 -7.09
N ARG A 41 3.34 11.72 -6.98
CA ARG A 41 4.04 11.86 -5.70
C ARG A 41 3.23 12.72 -4.73
N ASP A 42 2.68 13.85 -5.18
CA ASP A 42 1.85 14.72 -4.36
C ASP A 42 0.58 13.99 -3.89
N PHE A 43 -0.03 13.19 -4.76
CA PHE A 43 -1.15 12.32 -4.40
C PHE A 43 -0.78 11.30 -3.32
N GLN A 44 0.33 10.57 -3.48
CA GLN A 44 0.79 9.56 -2.50
C GLN A 44 1.09 10.18 -1.12
N MET A 45 1.75 11.34 -1.07
CA MET A 45 2.02 11.99 0.21
C MET A 45 0.72 12.38 0.93
N LYS A 46 -0.25 12.93 0.20
CA LYS A 46 -1.55 13.30 0.77
C LYS A 46 -2.36 12.08 1.21
N GLN A 47 -2.33 11.00 0.43
CA GLN A 47 -2.94 9.73 0.80
C GLN A 47 -2.34 9.20 2.12
N PHE A 48 -1.01 9.23 2.23
CA PHE A 48 -0.31 8.82 3.45
C PHE A 48 -0.66 9.69 4.66
N GLU A 49 -0.71 11.02 4.50
CA GLU A 49 -1.17 11.92 5.57
C GLU A 49 -2.58 11.60 6.07
N ILE A 50 -3.49 11.28 5.13
CA ILE A 50 -4.88 10.92 5.45
C ILE A 50 -4.91 9.58 6.18
N GLN A 51 -4.21 8.55 5.69
CA GLN A 51 -4.13 7.26 6.36
C GLN A 51 -3.56 7.37 7.78
N GLN A 52 -2.48 8.14 7.95
CA GLN A 52 -1.91 8.42 9.27
C GLN A 52 -2.92 9.11 10.19
N ALA A 53 -3.63 10.12 9.69
CA ALA A 53 -4.67 10.80 10.48
C ALA A 53 -5.79 9.84 10.90
N GLN A 54 -6.22 8.92 10.03
CA GLN A 54 -7.20 7.88 10.36
C GLN A 54 -6.71 6.96 11.47
N LEU A 55 -5.45 6.51 11.39
CA LEU A 55 -4.84 5.65 12.40
C LEU A 55 -4.79 6.32 13.78
N PHE A 56 -4.51 7.62 13.83
CA PHE A 56 -4.49 8.39 15.07
C PHE A 56 -5.86 8.94 15.49
N GLN A 57 -6.95 8.54 14.80
CA GLN A 57 -8.31 9.04 15.02
C GLN A 57 -8.39 10.58 15.01
N LEU A 58 -7.54 11.23 14.21
CA LEU A 58 -7.52 12.67 14.03
C LEU A 58 -8.58 13.07 13.01
N ASP A 59 -9.26 14.20 13.26
CA ASP A 59 -10.24 14.76 12.33
C ASP A 59 -9.56 15.11 11.00
N ILE A 60 -10.00 14.44 9.93
CA ILE A 60 -9.61 14.79 8.57
C ILE A 60 -10.60 15.81 8.06
N SER A 61 -10.09 16.99 7.69
CA SER A 61 -10.94 18.00 7.08
C SER A 61 -11.48 17.49 5.73
N GLN A 62 -12.76 17.76 5.45
CA GLN A 62 -13.36 17.45 4.15
C GLN A 62 -12.58 18.06 2.97
N GLY A 63 -11.90 19.20 3.19
CA GLY A 63 -11.03 19.82 2.20
C GLY A 63 -9.85 18.93 1.78
N LYS A 64 -9.25 18.18 2.71
CA LYS A 64 -8.15 17.24 2.38
C LYS A 64 -8.66 16.06 1.55
N GLN A 65 -9.85 15.53 1.87
CA GLN A 65 -10.48 14.46 1.09
C GLN A 65 -10.83 14.92 -0.32
N GLN A 66 -11.45 16.09 -0.47
CA GLN A 66 -11.77 16.67 -1.79
C GLN A 66 -10.52 16.94 -2.63
N GLU A 67 -9.44 17.40 -2.01
CA GLU A 67 -8.17 17.62 -2.71
C GLU A 67 -7.58 16.30 -3.23
N LEU A 68 -7.64 15.24 -2.41
CA LEU A 68 -7.21 13.90 -2.82
C LEU A 68 -8.05 13.36 -3.99
N GLU A 69 -9.38 13.49 -3.92
CA GLU A 69 -10.29 13.08 -5.00
C GLU A 69 -10.04 13.84 -6.30
N ARG A 70 -9.75 15.15 -6.20
CA ARG A 70 -9.39 15.98 -7.36
C ARG A 70 -8.10 15.50 -7.99
N LEU A 71 -7.06 15.24 -7.20
CA LEU A 71 -5.79 14.73 -7.69
C LEU A 71 -5.95 13.36 -8.35
N TYR A 72 -6.71 12.46 -7.74
CA TYR A 72 -7.07 11.18 -8.33
C TYR A 72 -7.77 11.36 -9.68
N SER A 73 -8.75 12.26 -9.76
CA SER A 73 -9.46 12.55 -11.01
C SER A 73 -8.51 13.03 -12.11
N LEU A 74 -7.58 13.94 -11.80
CA LEU A 74 -6.58 14.42 -12.75
C LEU A 74 -5.61 13.31 -13.20
N LEU A 75 -5.15 12.47 -12.27
CA LEU A 75 -4.30 11.32 -12.58
C LEU A 75 -5.05 10.29 -13.44
N SER A 76 -6.34 10.05 -13.15
CA SER A 76 -7.16 9.08 -13.89
C SER A 76 -7.36 9.43 -15.36
N LEU A 77 -7.20 10.70 -15.75
CA LEU A 77 -7.26 11.13 -17.15
C LEU A 77 -6.05 10.64 -17.96
N ASN A 78 -4.95 10.30 -17.29
CA ASN A 78 -3.76 9.81 -17.93
C ASN A 78 -3.68 8.28 -17.86
N PRO A 79 -3.56 7.60 -19.01
CA PRO A 79 -3.42 6.14 -19.04
C PRO A 79 -2.24 5.62 -18.21
N ALA A 80 -1.07 6.28 -18.27
CA ALA A 80 0.13 5.82 -17.56
C ALA A 80 -0.02 5.95 -16.03
N ALA A 81 -0.64 7.04 -15.57
CA ALA A 81 -0.93 7.23 -14.15
C ALA A 81 -1.99 6.25 -13.65
N ARG A 82 -3.01 5.95 -14.47
CA ARG A 82 -4.01 4.93 -14.15
C ARG A 82 -3.38 3.54 -14.03
N GLU A 83 -2.57 3.15 -15.01
CA GLU A 83 -1.84 1.88 -14.98
C GLU A 83 -0.93 1.76 -13.76
N TYR A 84 -0.25 2.85 -13.38
CA TYR A 84 0.53 2.90 -12.15
C TYR A 84 -0.30 2.67 -10.90
N LEU A 85 -1.41 3.40 -10.73
CA LEU A 85 -2.28 3.26 -9.55
C LEU A 85 -2.90 1.87 -9.47
N GLU A 86 -3.29 1.30 -10.61
CA GLU A 86 -3.82 -0.07 -10.66
C GLU A 86 -2.74 -1.10 -10.30
N ALA A 87 -1.53 -0.96 -10.82
CA ALA A 87 -0.41 -1.85 -10.49
C ALA A 87 -0.01 -1.72 -9.01
N GLU A 88 -0.01 -0.51 -8.46
CA GLU A 88 0.21 -0.23 -7.03
C GLU A 88 -0.85 -0.91 -6.15
N PHE A 89 -2.12 -0.86 -6.56
CA PHE A 89 -3.20 -1.55 -5.85
C PHE A 89 -3.04 -3.07 -5.90
N ARG A 90 -2.69 -3.64 -7.06
CA ARG A 90 -2.47 -5.09 -7.22
C ARG A 90 -1.35 -5.59 -6.32
N ILE A 91 -0.18 -4.95 -6.36
CA ILE A 91 0.94 -5.36 -5.51
C ILE A 91 0.62 -5.17 -4.03
N SER A 92 -0.01 -4.05 -3.65
CA SER A 92 -0.40 -3.80 -2.25
C SER A 92 -1.35 -4.86 -1.74
N ARG A 93 -2.33 -5.28 -2.55
CA ARG A 93 -3.26 -6.35 -2.19
C ARG A 93 -2.54 -7.68 -1.94
N MET A 94 -1.68 -8.09 -2.87
CA MET A 94 -0.89 -9.32 -2.74
C MET A 94 -0.05 -9.31 -1.45
N ILE A 95 0.60 -8.19 -1.15
CA ILE A 95 1.41 -8.06 0.07
C ILE A 95 0.54 -8.11 1.33
N ASN A 96 -0.62 -7.45 1.34
CA ASN A 96 -1.56 -7.51 2.47
C ASN A 96 -2.06 -8.94 2.70
N ASP A 97 -2.39 -9.69 1.66
CA ASP A 97 -2.82 -11.08 1.77
C ASP A 97 -1.72 -11.96 2.39
N VAL A 98 -0.46 -11.77 1.95
CA VAL A 98 0.71 -12.46 2.53
C VAL A 98 0.92 -12.08 3.99
N GLN A 99 0.83 -10.80 4.34
CA GLN A 99 0.96 -10.31 5.71
C GLN A 99 -0.13 -10.90 6.62
N LYS A 100 -1.36 -11.00 6.12
CA LYS A 100 -2.48 -11.61 6.83
C LYS A 100 -2.21 -13.09 7.12
N ILE A 101 -1.76 -13.86 6.13
CA ILE A 101 -1.39 -15.29 6.31
C ILE A 101 -0.32 -15.45 7.38
N ILE A 102 0.70 -14.58 7.38
CA ILE A 102 1.77 -14.59 8.39
C ILE A 102 1.21 -14.21 9.77
N GLY A 103 0.34 -13.19 9.83
CA GLY A 103 -0.31 -12.74 11.05
C GLY A 103 -1.18 -13.82 11.68
N GLU A 104 -1.98 -14.51 10.89
CA GLU A 104 -2.82 -15.63 11.34
C GLU A 104 -2.00 -16.75 11.98
N ALA A 105 -0.79 -17.02 11.46
CA ALA A 105 0.09 -18.06 12.01
C ALA A 105 0.67 -17.72 13.40
N ILE A 106 0.64 -16.45 13.82
CA ILE A 106 1.18 -16.00 15.11
C ILE A 106 0.10 -15.57 16.12
N ILE A 107 -1.19 -15.66 15.75
CA ILE A 107 -2.32 -15.30 16.62
C ILE A 107 -2.25 -16.05 17.97
N ASP A 108 -1.96 -17.36 17.94
CA ASP A 108 -1.94 -18.21 19.13
C ASP A 108 -0.78 -17.93 20.09
N VAL A 109 0.23 -17.17 19.65
CA VAL A 109 1.42 -16.82 20.44
C VAL A 109 1.48 -15.32 20.77
N LEU A 110 0.39 -14.59 20.53
CA LEU A 110 0.31 -13.17 20.88
C LEU A 110 0.50 -12.97 22.40
N PRO A 111 1.25 -11.93 22.81
CA PRO A 111 1.40 -11.62 24.23
C PRO A 111 0.04 -11.39 24.89
N ILE A 112 -0.10 -11.83 26.14
CA ILE A 112 -1.33 -11.76 26.95
C ILE A 112 -1.92 -10.33 27.02
N GLY A 113 -1.12 -9.28 26.80
CA GLY A 113 -1.59 -7.89 26.74
C GLY A 113 -2.34 -7.50 25.46
N PHE A 114 -2.57 -8.42 24.53
CA PHE A 114 -3.32 -8.22 23.28
C PHE A 114 -4.56 -9.14 23.22
N ASP A 115 -5.21 -9.39 24.36
CA ASP A 115 -6.52 -10.08 24.38
C ASP A 115 -7.55 -9.28 23.54
N ASP A 116 -8.57 -9.97 23.02
CA ASP A 116 -9.58 -9.47 22.06
C ASP A 116 -10.26 -8.12 22.44
N ASN A 117 -10.19 -7.68 23.70
CA ASN A 117 -10.73 -6.41 24.17
C ASN A 117 -9.73 -5.23 24.16
N ASP A 118 -8.45 -5.49 23.96
CA ASP A 118 -7.34 -4.52 24.01
C ASP A 118 -6.56 -4.48 22.69
N GLN A 119 -7.16 -4.86 21.54
CA GLN A 119 -6.51 -4.65 20.25
C GLN A 119 -6.36 -3.13 20.00
N PRO A 120 -5.14 -2.55 19.98
CA PRO A 120 -4.96 -1.33 19.23
C PRO A 120 -5.27 -1.67 17.76
N GLN A 121 -6.14 -0.89 17.12
CA GLN A 121 -6.58 -1.05 15.74
C GLN A 121 -5.42 -0.87 14.74
N ILE A 122 -4.40 -1.71 14.81
CA ILE A 122 -3.24 -1.71 13.94
C ILE A 122 -3.38 -2.95 13.09
N LEU A 123 -4.19 -2.83 12.04
CA LEU A 123 -4.16 -3.57 10.77
C LEU A 123 -5.49 -3.27 10.07
N ALA A 124 -5.58 -2.08 9.48
CA ALA A 124 -6.57 -1.72 8.47
C ALA A 124 -5.85 -0.93 7.36
#